data_AF-A0ABD1L4D4-F1
#
_entry.id   AF-A0ABD1L4D4-F1
#
_cell.length_a   1.000
_cell.length_b   1.000
_cell.length_c   1.000
_cell.angle_alpha   90.00
_cell.angle_beta   90.00
_cell.angle_gamma   90.00
#
_symmetry.space_group_name_H-M   'P 1'
#
loop_
_entity.id
_entity.type
_entity.pdbx_description
1 polymer ?
#
loop_
_entity_poly.entity_id
_entity_poly.type
_entity_poly.pdbx_seq_one_letter_code
_entity_poly.pdbx_strand_id
1 'polypeptide(L)'
;MQMRACHSVTLQSLSPVWASRNFRQRQHRHLLPPPNAVALKARRTHSMPPEKVEVFKSMEGWASEWVLPLLKPVEQCWQPQSFVPDSSLPFDEFSEQVKALRQRTKELPDEYFVVLVGDMVTEDALPTYQTMINNLDAVRDESGTSPSPWAVWTRAWTAEENRHGDLLRTYLYLSGRVDMAIVEKTVHYLIGAGMDPGTENNPYLGFVYTSFQERATFVAHGNTARLAKEGGDPVLARICGTIAADEKRHEKAYSRIVEKLLEVDPSGAMMAIGDMMEKKITMPAHLMYDGEDPRLFEHYSAVAQRMGVYTANDYADIVEFLVGRWRLEKVEGLTAEGMRAQDFVCGLAPRIRKLQERAEERARKMNPRGFFFFTNQTPPPPPTNSHLLVASPYPPTNQPTHLARLAAFPPPNPANPRHLPPPRVAASPEPTPRPASPPPPTHPSPPPSNPPPPPPHPRPLLSPPATLFLSSHPRGHGAP
;
A
#
# COMPACT_ATOMS: atom_id res chain seq x y z
N MET A 1 55.42 -48.67 40.96
CA MET A 1 56.80 -48.36 40.51
C MET A 1 56.84 -48.59 39.01
N GLN A 2 57.26 -47.56 38.26
CA GLN A 2 57.62 -47.54 36.83
C GLN A 2 56.57 -47.75 35.71
N MET A 3 56.58 -46.72 34.85
CA MET A 3 56.14 -46.60 33.46
C MET A 3 56.42 -47.82 32.56
N ARG A 4 55.57 -48.02 31.54
CA ARG A 4 55.93 -47.86 30.11
C ARG A 4 54.71 -47.96 29.19
N ALA A 5 54.80 -47.25 28.08
CA ALA A 5 53.74 -46.96 27.12
C ALA A 5 53.66 -47.94 25.93
N CYS A 6 52.56 -47.77 25.18
CA CYS A 6 52.24 -48.21 23.82
C CYS A 6 51.78 -49.67 23.65
N HIS A 7 50.53 -49.87 23.19
CA HIS A 7 50.18 -50.30 21.82
C HIS A 7 48.66 -50.19 21.54
N SER A 8 48.35 -49.71 20.33
CA SER A 8 47.13 -49.76 19.50
C SER A 8 45.90 -50.57 19.96
N VAL A 9 44.70 -49.95 19.94
CA VAL A 9 43.41 -50.62 19.60
C VAL A 9 42.43 -49.64 18.93
N THR A 10 42.20 -49.86 17.63
CA THR A 10 40.94 -49.97 16.88
C THR A 10 39.73 -49.05 17.15
N LEU A 11 39.28 -48.42 16.06
CA LEU A 11 37.98 -47.78 15.84
C LEU A 11 36.78 -48.66 16.24
N GLN A 12 35.86 -48.11 17.05
CA GLN A 12 34.44 -48.44 17.01
C GLN A 12 33.59 -47.17 17.08
N SER A 13 32.66 -47.09 16.13
CA SER A 13 31.74 -46.00 15.86
C SER A 13 30.63 -45.88 16.90
N LEU A 14 30.32 -44.65 17.33
CA LEU A 14 28.97 -44.26 17.73
C LEU A 14 28.69 -42.84 17.20
N SER A 15 27.78 -42.75 16.23
CA SER A 15 27.26 -41.49 15.69
C SER A 15 26.23 -40.86 16.64
N PRO A 16 26.20 -39.52 16.78
CA PRO A 16 25.00 -38.81 17.17
C PRO A 16 24.64 -37.75 16.12
N VAL A 17 23.86 -38.13 15.09
CA VAL A 17 23.31 -37.17 14.10
C VAL A 17 21.82 -37.44 13.89
N TRP A 18 21.02 -37.41 14.95
CA TRP A 18 19.55 -37.44 14.82
C TRP A 18 18.80 -36.44 15.73
N ALA A 19 19.44 -35.88 16.77
CA ALA A 19 18.78 -34.95 17.69
C ALA A 19 18.82 -33.47 17.25
N SER A 20 19.79 -33.04 16.45
CA SER A 20 19.99 -31.60 16.16
C SER A 20 19.17 -31.02 15.00
N ARG A 21 18.57 -31.86 14.14
CA ARG A 21 17.74 -31.35 13.01
C ARG A 21 16.34 -30.91 13.45
N ASN A 22 15.74 -31.58 14.43
CA ASN A 22 14.37 -31.29 14.88
C ASN A 22 14.26 -30.07 15.80
N PHE A 23 15.37 -29.63 16.42
CA PHE A 23 15.35 -28.45 17.30
C PHE A 23 15.39 -27.13 16.52
N ARG A 24 16.18 -27.06 15.44
CA ARG A 24 16.28 -25.87 14.59
C ARG A 24 15.00 -25.58 13.79
N GLN A 25 14.28 -26.60 13.34
CA GLN A 25 12.99 -26.42 12.65
C GLN A 25 11.87 -25.92 13.58
N ARG A 26 11.94 -26.18 14.90
CA ARG A 26 10.96 -25.67 15.86
C ARG A 26 11.17 -24.19 16.20
N GLN A 27 12.41 -23.71 16.18
CA GLN A 27 12.73 -22.33 16.61
C GLN A 27 12.21 -21.25 15.65
N HIS A 28 11.96 -21.56 14.38
CA HIS A 28 11.54 -20.56 13.37
C HIS A 28 10.13 -20.80 12.82
N ARG A 29 9.32 -21.63 13.48
CA ARG A 29 7.97 -21.97 13.01
C ARG A 29 7.02 -20.77 12.95
N HIS A 30 7.30 -19.73 13.74
CA HIS A 30 6.58 -18.45 13.74
C HIS A 30 6.96 -17.53 12.56
N LEU A 31 8.04 -17.83 11.84
CA LEU A 31 8.48 -17.08 10.64
C LEU A 31 7.95 -17.70 9.34
N LEU A 32 7.25 -18.83 9.42
CA LEU A 32 6.66 -19.48 8.25
C LEU A 32 5.27 -18.88 7.99
N PRO A 33 4.89 -18.68 6.72
CA PRO A 33 3.53 -18.29 6.38
C PRO A 33 2.53 -19.29 6.95
N PRO A 34 1.29 -18.86 7.26
CA PRO A 34 0.30 -19.70 7.94
C PRO A 34 0.08 -21.03 7.20
N PRO A 35 -0.22 -22.13 7.91
CA PRO A 35 -0.22 -23.50 7.36
C PRO A 35 -1.20 -23.76 6.20
N ASN A 36 -2.12 -22.83 5.93
CA ASN A 36 -3.06 -22.86 4.79
C ASN A 36 -2.77 -21.81 3.71
N ALA A 37 -1.63 -21.12 3.76
CA ALA A 37 -1.17 -20.30 2.64
C ALA A 37 -1.09 -21.21 1.41
N VAL A 38 -1.93 -20.87 0.43
CA VAL A 38 -2.09 -21.58 -0.85
C VAL A 38 -0.74 -22.10 -1.30
N ALA A 39 -0.67 -23.39 -1.65
CA ALA A 39 0.54 -24.03 -2.16
C ALA A 39 1.24 -23.07 -3.13
N LEU A 40 2.41 -22.55 -2.72
CA LEU A 40 3.19 -21.61 -3.52
C LEU A 40 3.36 -22.27 -4.88
N LYS A 41 2.64 -21.75 -5.89
CA LYS A 41 2.80 -22.18 -7.28
C LYS A 41 4.29 -22.15 -7.59
N ALA A 42 4.76 -23.05 -8.46
CA ALA A 42 6.16 -23.07 -8.86
C ALA A 42 6.61 -21.64 -9.21
N ARG A 43 7.52 -21.08 -8.39
CA ARG A 43 7.91 -19.68 -8.48
C ARG A 43 8.71 -19.48 -9.75
N ARG A 44 8.13 -18.76 -10.70
CA ARG A 44 8.84 -18.24 -11.87
C ARG A 44 9.41 -16.87 -11.51
N THR A 45 10.71 -16.71 -11.70
CA THR A 45 11.43 -15.44 -11.49
C THR A 45 12.15 -15.06 -12.77
N HIS A 46 12.40 -13.77 -12.95
CA HIS A 46 13.08 -13.21 -14.11
C HIS A 46 12.50 -13.70 -15.45
N SER A 47 11.18 -13.56 -15.62
CA SER A 47 10.51 -14.02 -16.84
C SER A 47 10.68 -13.08 -18.03
N MET A 48 11.13 -11.84 -17.79
CA MET A 48 11.45 -10.89 -18.85
C MET A 48 12.74 -11.32 -19.57
N PRO A 49 12.75 -11.40 -20.92
CA PRO A 49 13.99 -11.63 -21.66
C PRO A 49 15.05 -10.56 -21.37
N PRO A 50 16.33 -10.91 -21.15
CA PRO A 50 17.37 -9.95 -20.74
C PRO A 50 17.53 -8.76 -21.70
N GLU A 51 17.32 -8.94 -23.01
CA GLU A 51 17.40 -7.88 -24.01
C GLU A 51 16.33 -6.79 -23.81
N LYS A 52 15.22 -7.08 -23.13
CA LYS A 52 14.16 -6.10 -22.84
C LYS A 52 14.54 -5.11 -21.74
N VAL A 53 15.65 -5.34 -21.03
CA VAL A 53 16.23 -4.33 -20.12
C VAL A 53 16.51 -3.01 -20.85
N GLU A 54 16.94 -3.08 -22.11
CA GLU A 54 17.25 -1.89 -22.91
C GLU A 54 16.01 -1.03 -23.22
N VAL A 55 14.80 -1.63 -23.22
CA VAL A 55 13.55 -0.87 -23.38
C VAL A 55 13.42 0.15 -22.23
N PHE A 56 13.55 -0.30 -20.98
CA PHE A 56 13.40 0.56 -19.80
C PHE A 56 14.55 1.56 -19.67
N LYS A 57 15.77 1.19 -20.04
CA LYS A 57 16.90 2.13 -20.11
C LYS A 57 16.63 3.24 -21.14
N SER A 58 16.16 2.89 -22.33
CA SER A 58 15.84 3.88 -23.37
C SER A 58 14.71 4.83 -22.96
N MET A 59 13.85 4.40 -22.03
CA MET A 59 12.73 5.17 -21.50
C MET A 59 13.10 6.09 -20.33
N GLU A 60 14.33 6.10 -19.81
CA GLU A 60 14.68 6.93 -18.63
C GLU A 60 14.46 8.44 -18.87
N GLY A 61 14.86 8.96 -20.03
CA GLY A 61 14.58 10.36 -20.39
C GLY A 61 13.09 10.66 -20.42
N TRP A 62 12.30 9.76 -21.00
CA TRP A 62 10.85 9.86 -21.03
C TRP A 62 10.23 9.77 -19.63
N ALA A 63 10.69 8.87 -18.77
CA ALA A 63 10.20 8.74 -17.40
C ALA A 63 10.47 10.00 -16.58
N SER A 64 11.64 10.61 -16.78
CA SER A 64 12.00 11.88 -16.15
C SER A 64 11.05 13.02 -16.53
N GLU A 65 10.63 13.08 -17.78
CA GLU A 65 9.76 14.13 -18.30
C GLU A 65 8.27 13.88 -18.06
N TRP A 66 7.83 12.61 -18.07
CA TRP A 66 6.42 12.26 -18.13
C TRP A 66 5.90 11.47 -16.93
N VAL A 67 6.77 10.87 -16.11
CA VAL A 67 6.37 10.12 -14.91
C VAL A 67 6.70 10.91 -13.65
N LEU A 68 7.97 11.32 -13.47
CA LEU A 68 8.41 12.04 -12.27
C LEU A 68 7.59 13.30 -11.94
N PRO A 69 7.12 14.12 -12.90
CA PRO A 69 6.32 15.31 -12.58
C PRO A 69 4.92 15.01 -12.00
N LEU A 70 4.51 13.75 -11.93
CA LEU A 70 3.27 13.35 -11.24
C LEU A 70 3.45 13.19 -9.72
N LEU A 71 4.70 13.14 -9.25
CA LEU A 71 5.03 13.25 -7.83
C LEU A 71 4.84 14.68 -7.37
N LYS A 72 4.34 14.87 -6.15
CA LYS A 72 4.22 16.19 -5.56
C LYS A 72 5.52 16.56 -4.84
N PRO A 73 6.02 17.80 -5.01
CA PRO A 73 7.09 18.29 -4.16
C PRO A 73 6.68 18.21 -2.69
N VAL A 74 7.60 17.78 -1.81
CA VAL A 74 7.32 17.53 -0.38
C VAL A 74 6.66 18.74 0.30
N GLU A 75 7.13 19.96 -0.01
CA GLU A 75 6.57 21.21 0.53
C GLU A 75 5.11 21.50 0.11
N GLN A 76 4.60 20.79 -0.89
CA GLN A 76 3.21 20.87 -1.37
C GLN A 76 2.41 19.61 -1.03
N CYS A 77 3.03 18.64 -0.35
CA CYS A 77 2.36 17.45 0.14
C CYS A 77 1.58 17.77 1.41
N TRP A 78 0.41 17.17 1.53
CA TRP A 78 -0.28 17.09 2.80
C TRP A 78 0.53 16.20 3.76
N GLN A 79 0.45 16.46 5.05
CA GLN A 79 1.08 15.62 6.08
C GLN A 79 0.00 15.07 7.02
N PRO A 80 0.17 13.86 7.60
CA PRO A 80 -0.83 13.26 8.50
C PRO A 80 -1.30 14.21 9.61
N GLN A 81 -0.38 14.99 10.18
CA GLN A 81 -0.66 15.98 11.23
C GLN A 81 -1.74 17.00 10.86
N SER A 82 -1.95 17.29 9.57
CA SER A 82 -2.99 18.23 9.11
C SER A 82 -4.43 17.70 9.26
N PHE A 83 -4.61 16.44 9.65
CA PHE A 83 -5.91 15.77 9.74
C PHE A 83 -6.24 15.18 11.11
N VAL A 84 -5.25 15.03 11.97
CA VAL A 84 -5.40 14.48 13.32
C VAL A 84 -5.26 15.59 14.37
N PRO A 85 -5.76 15.37 15.60
CA PRO A 85 -5.57 16.30 16.70
C PRO A 85 -4.11 16.79 16.84
N ASP A 86 -3.94 18.10 17.02
CA ASP A 86 -2.61 18.72 17.07
C ASP A 86 -1.97 18.55 18.46
N SER A 87 -0.98 17.66 18.53
CA SER A 87 -0.26 17.36 19.78
C SER A 87 0.68 18.47 20.24
N SER A 88 0.86 19.53 19.46
CA SER A 88 1.64 20.72 19.87
C SER A 88 0.82 21.73 20.68
N LEU A 89 -0.52 21.59 20.68
CA LEU A 89 -1.43 22.43 21.45
C LEU A 89 -1.36 22.12 22.95
N PRO A 90 -1.82 23.05 23.83
CA PRO A 90 -2.00 22.77 25.24
C PRO A 90 -2.83 21.51 25.48
N PHE A 91 -2.55 20.82 26.59
CA PHE A 91 -3.15 19.53 26.92
C PHE A 91 -4.68 19.50 26.81
N ASP A 92 -5.36 20.54 27.31
CA ASP A 92 -6.81 20.62 27.30
C ASP A 92 -7.38 20.76 25.88
N GLU A 93 -6.74 21.57 25.03
CA GLU A 93 -7.17 21.77 23.64
C GLU A 93 -6.96 20.51 22.78
N PHE A 94 -5.80 19.86 22.91
CA PHE A 94 -5.55 18.57 22.28
C PHE A 94 -6.58 17.52 22.75
N SER A 95 -6.85 17.47 24.05
CA SER A 95 -7.82 16.56 24.64
C SER A 95 -9.24 16.78 24.09
N GLU A 96 -9.66 18.04 23.91
CA GLU A 96 -10.95 18.36 23.28
C GLU A 96 -11.00 17.94 21.82
N GLN A 97 -9.92 18.11 21.05
CA GLN A 97 -9.86 17.62 19.66
C GLN A 97 -9.95 16.09 19.57
N VAL A 98 -9.28 15.37 20.47
CA VAL A 98 -9.40 13.90 20.57
C VAL A 98 -10.83 13.49 20.94
N LYS A 99 -11.46 14.14 21.93
CA LYS A 99 -12.87 13.90 22.28
C LYS A 99 -13.80 14.13 21.09
N ALA A 100 -13.59 15.21 20.34
CA ALA A 100 -14.37 15.51 19.15
C ALA A 100 -14.21 14.45 18.06
N LEU A 101 -13.00 13.92 17.84
CA LEU A 101 -12.75 12.80 16.94
C LEU A 101 -13.55 11.57 17.38
N ARG A 102 -13.42 11.16 18.65
CA ARG A 102 -14.13 9.98 19.18
C ARG A 102 -15.64 10.14 19.20
N GLN A 103 -16.15 11.38 19.28
CA GLN A 103 -17.57 11.64 19.19
C GLN A 103 -18.11 11.39 17.77
N ARG A 104 -17.37 11.80 16.72
CA ARG A 104 -17.76 11.58 15.33
C ARG A 104 -17.73 10.11 14.93
N THR A 105 -16.86 9.31 15.55
CA THR A 105 -16.76 7.89 15.23
C THR A 105 -17.93 7.05 15.74
N LYS A 106 -18.78 7.58 16.64
CA LYS A 106 -19.85 6.81 17.30
C LYS A 106 -20.89 6.24 16.33
N GLU A 107 -21.29 7.03 15.34
CA GLU A 107 -22.34 6.67 14.37
C GLU A 107 -21.82 5.78 13.22
N LEU A 108 -20.51 5.60 13.11
CA LEU A 108 -19.93 4.67 12.14
C LEU A 108 -20.11 3.22 12.63
N PRO A 109 -20.64 2.32 11.77
CA PRO A 109 -20.84 0.92 12.14
C PRO A 109 -19.52 0.18 12.25
N ASP A 110 -19.49 -0.90 13.02
CA ASP A 110 -18.30 -1.73 13.17
C ASP A 110 -17.84 -2.33 11.83
N GLU A 111 -18.76 -2.69 10.92
CA GLU A 111 -18.39 -3.14 9.57
C GLU A 111 -17.56 -2.10 8.79
N TYR A 112 -17.80 -0.81 9.01
CA TYR A 112 -16.96 0.25 8.42
C TYR A 112 -15.53 0.21 8.98
N PHE A 113 -15.39 0.04 10.30
CA PHE A 113 -14.06 -0.08 10.93
C PHE A 113 -13.32 -1.35 10.54
N VAL A 114 -14.00 -2.47 10.30
CA VAL A 114 -13.36 -3.67 9.75
C VAL A 114 -12.71 -3.37 8.40
N VAL A 115 -13.41 -2.66 7.53
CA VAL A 115 -12.88 -2.30 6.20
C VAL A 115 -11.74 -1.29 6.34
N LEU A 116 -11.92 -0.23 7.11
CA LEU A 116 -10.88 0.78 7.33
C LEU A 116 -9.60 0.20 7.95
N VAL A 117 -9.74 -0.79 8.85
CA VAL A 117 -8.59 -1.53 9.41
C VAL A 117 -7.90 -2.36 8.33
N GLY A 118 -8.65 -3.08 7.48
CA GLY A 118 -8.05 -3.86 6.40
C GLY A 118 -7.31 -2.99 5.38
N ASP A 119 -7.88 -1.82 5.06
CA ASP A 119 -7.24 -0.82 4.20
C ASP A 119 -5.94 -0.31 4.86
N MET A 120 -5.99 0.11 6.13
CA MET A 120 -4.82 0.56 6.88
C MET A 120 -3.73 -0.52 7.03
N VAL A 121 -4.09 -1.77 7.32
CA VAL A 121 -3.16 -2.90 7.41
C VAL A 121 -2.46 -3.12 6.07
N THR A 122 -3.19 -2.90 4.98
CA THR A 122 -2.62 -2.95 3.62
C THR A 122 -1.63 -1.79 3.44
N GLU A 123 -1.97 -0.55 3.79
CA GLU A 123 -1.01 0.57 3.70
C GLU A 123 0.26 0.35 4.52
N ASP A 124 0.12 -0.14 5.74
CA ASP A 124 1.24 -0.35 6.66
C ASP A 124 2.23 -1.45 6.22
N ALA A 125 1.84 -2.31 5.27
CA ALA A 125 2.73 -3.32 4.70
C ALA A 125 3.64 -2.77 3.59
N LEU A 126 3.72 -1.44 3.44
CA LEU A 126 4.57 -0.69 2.49
C LEU A 126 5.99 -1.22 2.26
N PRO A 127 6.76 -1.69 3.27
CA PRO A 127 8.09 -2.27 3.01
C PRO A 127 8.07 -3.42 1.99
N THR A 128 6.98 -4.20 1.98
CA THR A 128 6.76 -5.29 1.01
C THR A 128 6.58 -4.75 -0.41
N TYR A 129 5.89 -3.62 -0.58
CA TYR A 129 5.56 -3.06 -1.88
C TYR A 129 6.78 -2.39 -2.51
N GLN A 130 7.55 -1.63 -1.72
CA GLN A 130 8.84 -1.11 -2.17
C GLN A 130 9.79 -2.25 -2.56
N THR A 131 9.82 -3.35 -1.77
CA THR A 131 10.61 -4.54 -2.10
C THR A 131 10.15 -5.19 -3.41
N MET A 132 8.85 -5.26 -3.66
CA MET A 132 8.30 -5.79 -4.91
C MET A 132 8.78 -4.96 -6.11
N ILE A 133 8.68 -3.63 -6.05
CA ILE A 133 9.14 -2.75 -7.13
C ILE A 133 10.67 -2.86 -7.31
N ASN A 134 11.43 -2.92 -6.22
CA ASN A 134 12.89 -3.12 -6.24
C ASN A 134 13.32 -4.54 -6.63
N ASN A 135 12.39 -5.47 -6.84
CA ASN A 135 12.65 -6.76 -7.44
C ASN A 135 12.36 -6.79 -8.95
N LEU A 136 11.80 -5.72 -9.52
CA LEU A 136 11.56 -5.64 -10.96
C LEU A 136 12.87 -5.35 -11.71
N ASP A 137 13.16 -6.20 -12.69
CA ASP A 137 14.32 -6.08 -13.56
C ASP A 137 14.31 -4.72 -14.28
N ALA A 138 15.50 -4.19 -14.55
CA ALA A 138 15.74 -2.89 -15.21
C ALA A 138 15.30 -1.61 -14.47
N VAL A 139 14.39 -1.68 -13.50
CA VAL A 139 13.80 -0.50 -12.84
C VAL A 139 14.09 -0.41 -11.33
N ARG A 140 14.68 -1.45 -10.75
CA ARG A 140 15.05 -1.51 -9.33
C ARG A 140 16.11 -0.47 -8.93
N ASP A 141 16.08 -0.08 -7.66
CA ASP A 141 17.14 0.73 -7.06
C ASP A 141 18.36 -0.11 -6.67
N GLU A 142 19.42 -0.01 -7.45
CA GLU A 142 20.66 -0.78 -7.26
C GLU A 142 21.49 -0.35 -6.02
N SER A 143 21.28 0.85 -5.47
CA SER A 143 22.12 1.40 -4.39
C SER A 143 21.35 1.95 -3.19
N GLY A 144 20.02 1.96 -3.24
CA GLY A 144 19.15 2.70 -2.32
C GLY A 144 19.18 4.21 -2.54
N THR A 145 19.97 4.69 -3.50
CA THR A 145 20.20 6.09 -3.83
C THR A 145 20.41 6.31 -5.32
N SER A 146 20.08 5.30 -6.16
CA SER A 146 20.33 5.38 -7.61
C SER A 146 19.67 6.63 -8.20
N PRO A 147 20.37 7.37 -9.07
CA PRO A 147 19.82 8.56 -9.72
C PRO A 147 18.89 8.22 -10.89
N SER A 148 18.74 6.94 -11.26
CA SER A 148 17.81 6.53 -12.30
C SER A 148 16.40 7.03 -11.97
N PRO A 149 15.65 7.58 -12.95
CA PRO A 149 14.30 8.07 -12.71
C PRO A 149 13.36 6.98 -12.19
N TRP A 150 13.60 5.71 -12.52
CA TRP A 150 12.84 4.59 -11.98
C TRP A 150 13.05 4.44 -10.47
N ALA A 151 14.30 4.50 -10.01
CA ALA A 151 14.63 4.44 -8.59
C ALA A 151 14.15 5.69 -7.83
N VAL A 152 14.26 6.88 -8.44
CA VAL A 152 13.72 8.13 -7.88
C VAL A 152 12.21 8.03 -7.71
N TRP A 153 11.48 7.53 -8.71
CA TRP A 153 10.05 7.25 -8.61
C TRP A 153 9.76 6.29 -7.46
N THR A 154 10.40 5.12 -7.40
CA THR A 154 10.16 4.14 -6.35
C THR A 154 10.32 4.72 -4.96
N ARG A 155 11.41 5.46 -4.70
CA ARG A 155 11.65 6.09 -3.39
C ARG A 155 10.62 7.17 -3.07
N ALA A 156 10.29 8.03 -4.04
CA ALA A 156 9.35 9.14 -3.82
C ALA A 156 7.90 8.68 -3.70
N TRP A 157 7.47 7.71 -4.52
CA TRP A 157 6.20 7.00 -4.37
C TRP A 157 6.10 6.39 -2.97
N THR A 158 7.12 5.64 -2.54
CA THR A 158 7.15 5.05 -1.18
C THR A 158 7.02 6.13 -0.09
N ALA A 159 7.67 7.29 -0.27
CA ALA A 159 7.54 8.40 0.68
C ALA A 159 6.13 9.04 0.68
N GLU A 160 5.46 9.08 -0.48
CA GLU A 160 4.07 9.50 -0.56
C GLU A 160 3.14 8.49 0.14
N GLU A 161 3.29 7.19 -0.13
CA GLU A 161 2.53 6.08 0.45
C GLU A 161 2.65 5.99 1.98
N ASN A 162 3.85 6.22 2.53
CA ASN A 162 4.08 6.10 3.98
C ASN A 162 3.10 6.94 4.80
N ARG A 163 2.70 8.10 4.26
CA ARG A 163 1.76 9.02 4.93
C ARG A 163 0.35 8.43 5.03
N HIS A 164 -0.04 7.51 4.15
CA HIS A 164 -1.36 6.89 4.16
C HIS A 164 -1.52 5.98 5.39
N GLY A 165 -0.57 5.07 5.58
CA GLY A 165 -0.47 4.20 6.76
C GLY A 165 -0.39 5.00 8.06
N ASP A 166 0.53 5.98 8.13
CA ASP A 166 0.70 6.85 9.31
C ASP A 166 -0.62 7.54 9.71
N LEU A 167 -1.33 8.10 8.74
CA LEU A 167 -2.57 8.83 8.98
C LEU A 167 -3.70 7.89 9.43
N LEU A 168 -3.93 6.79 8.72
CA LEU A 168 -4.99 5.84 9.06
C LEU A 168 -4.73 5.16 10.41
N ARG A 169 -3.48 4.75 10.67
CA ARG A 169 -3.05 4.19 11.96
C ARG A 169 -3.32 5.14 13.11
N THR A 170 -2.91 6.41 12.96
CA THR A 170 -3.10 7.42 14.00
C THR A 170 -4.58 7.70 14.23
N TYR A 171 -5.38 7.80 13.17
CA TYR A 171 -6.83 7.98 13.29
C TYR A 171 -7.49 6.79 14.03
N LEU A 172 -7.16 5.55 13.64
CA LEU A 172 -7.70 4.34 14.27
C LEU A 172 -7.31 4.25 15.75
N TYR A 173 -6.04 4.54 16.08
CA TYR A 173 -5.56 4.60 17.46
C TYR A 173 -6.34 5.62 18.30
N LEU A 174 -6.50 6.85 17.79
CA LEU A 174 -7.22 7.92 18.50
C LEU A 174 -8.73 7.69 18.57
N SER A 175 -9.31 6.94 17.62
CA SER A 175 -10.75 6.63 17.61
C SER A 175 -11.17 5.85 18.85
N GLY A 176 -10.29 4.98 19.36
CA GLY A 176 -10.60 4.01 20.41
C GLY A 176 -11.72 3.03 20.03
N ARG A 177 -12.02 2.85 18.74
CA ARG A 177 -13.03 1.91 18.23
C ARG A 177 -12.46 0.51 17.99
N VAL A 178 -11.13 0.38 17.88
CA VAL A 178 -10.46 -0.87 17.51
C VAL A 178 -9.37 -1.27 18.50
N ASP A 179 -9.10 -2.58 18.60
CA ASP A 179 -7.99 -3.16 19.35
C ASP A 179 -6.70 -3.07 18.53
N MET A 180 -5.92 -2.03 18.79
CA MET A 180 -4.66 -1.77 18.09
C MET A 180 -3.62 -2.88 18.31
N ALA A 181 -3.65 -3.64 19.41
CA ALA A 181 -2.69 -4.71 19.63
C ALA A 181 -2.87 -5.85 18.62
N ILE A 182 -4.12 -6.16 18.27
CA ILE A 182 -4.44 -7.15 17.24
C ILE A 182 -4.12 -6.62 15.84
N VAL A 183 -4.42 -5.35 15.57
CA VAL A 183 -4.07 -4.70 14.30
C VAL A 183 -2.56 -4.71 14.08
N GLU A 184 -1.76 -4.32 15.08
CA GLU A 184 -0.29 -4.30 15.02
C GLU A 184 0.31 -5.70 14.81
N LYS A 185 -0.24 -6.73 15.50
CA LYS A 185 0.14 -8.12 15.24
C LYS A 185 -0.18 -8.54 13.80
N THR A 186 -1.32 -8.11 13.27
CA THR A 186 -1.74 -8.42 11.90
C THR A 186 -0.78 -7.81 10.88
N VAL A 187 -0.39 -6.54 11.06
CA VAL A 187 0.64 -5.88 10.24
C VAL A 187 1.97 -6.64 10.32
N HIS A 188 2.40 -7.03 11.53
CA HIS A 188 3.64 -7.78 11.71
C HIS A 188 3.60 -9.13 10.97
N TYR A 189 2.50 -9.89 11.09
CA TYR A 189 2.34 -11.13 10.33
C TYR A 189 2.35 -10.89 8.83
N LEU A 190 1.66 -9.86 8.35
CA LEU A 190 1.58 -9.56 6.92
C LEU A 190 2.96 -9.18 6.33
N ILE A 191 3.70 -8.29 6.99
CA ILE A 191 5.07 -7.94 6.57
C ILE A 191 5.99 -9.16 6.60
N GLY A 192 5.89 -9.99 7.64
CA GLY A 192 6.67 -11.22 7.76
C GLY A 192 6.33 -12.27 6.70
N ALA A 193 5.07 -12.32 6.26
CA ALA A 193 4.62 -13.20 5.18
C ALA A 193 5.01 -12.67 3.78
N GLY A 194 5.08 -11.35 3.61
CA GLY A 194 5.27 -10.69 2.33
C GLY A 194 4.07 -10.91 1.39
N MET A 195 4.31 -10.81 0.09
CA MET A 195 3.31 -11.11 -0.94
C MET A 195 3.97 -11.71 -2.18
N ASP A 196 3.18 -12.45 -2.97
CA ASP A 196 3.57 -12.92 -4.30
C ASP A 196 2.53 -12.45 -5.33
N PRO A 197 2.80 -11.34 -6.04
CA PRO A 197 1.84 -10.79 -7.00
C PRO A 197 1.90 -11.52 -8.35
N GLY A 198 2.77 -12.52 -8.53
CA GLY A 198 2.94 -13.22 -9.79
C GLY A 198 3.56 -12.37 -10.91
N THR A 199 4.33 -11.33 -10.54
CA THR A 199 4.99 -10.40 -11.47
C THR A 199 6.37 -10.86 -11.92
N GLU A 200 6.93 -11.91 -11.32
CA GLU A 200 8.08 -12.66 -11.86
C GLU A 200 9.33 -11.79 -12.15
N ASN A 201 9.57 -10.75 -11.34
CA ASN A 201 10.62 -9.74 -11.56
C ASN A 201 10.47 -8.96 -12.88
N ASN A 202 9.36 -9.11 -13.59
CA ASN A 202 9.15 -8.55 -14.91
C ASN A 202 8.45 -7.18 -14.80
N PRO A 203 9.10 -6.07 -15.15
CA PRO A 203 8.49 -4.73 -15.08
C PRO A 203 7.24 -4.56 -15.95
N TYR A 204 7.07 -5.31 -17.05
CA TYR A 204 5.81 -5.28 -17.80
C TYR A 204 4.64 -5.79 -16.95
N LEU A 205 4.83 -6.93 -16.28
CA LEU A 205 3.83 -7.49 -15.36
C LEU A 205 3.65 -6.60 -14.13
N GLY A 206 4.75 -6.09 -13.58
CA GLY A 206 4.78 -5.19 -12.43
C GLY A 206 3.97 -3.92 -12.65
N PHE A 207 4.16 -3.23 -13.78
CA PHE A 207 3.44 -1.98 -14.05
C PHE A 207 1.97 -2.18 -14.44
N VAL A 208 1.60 -3.33 -15.02
CA VAL A 208 0.19 -3.71 -15.18
C VAL A 208 -0.44 -3.94 -13.80
N TYR A 209 0.24 -4.68 -12.92
CA TYR A 209 -0.22 -4.93 -11.55
C TYR A 209 -0.41 -3.62 -10.78
N THR A 210 0.58 -2.73 -10.75
CA THR A 210 0.44 -1.45 -10.01
C THR A 210 -0.63 -0.55 -10.62
N SER A 211 -0.74 -0.47 -11.95
CA SER A 211 -1.83 0.29 -12.59
C SER A 211 -3.22 -0.16 -12.15
N PHE A 212 -3.41 -1.47 -11.96
CA PHE A 212 -4.66 -2.02 -11.47
C PHE A 212 -4.86 -1.72 -9.97
N GLN A 213 -3.83 -1.97 -9.16
CA GLN A 213 -3.90 -1.82 -7.70
C GLN A 213 -4.15 -0.39 -7.27
N GLU A 214 -3.43 0.59 -7.85
CA GLU A 214 -3.66 2.02 -7.54
C GLU A 214 -5.09 2.46 -7.88
N ARG A 215 -5.68 1.87 -8.93
CA ARG A 215 -7.08 2.13 -9.22
C ARG A 215 -8.01 1.47 -8.22
N ALA A 216 -7.68 0.27 -7.75
CA ALA A 216 -8.45 -0.43 -6.74
C ALA A 216 -8.45 0.35 -5.41
N THR A 217 -7.29 0.84 -4.96
CA THR A 217 -7.17 1.66 -3.75
C THR A 217 -7.84 3.02 -3.92
N PHE A 218 -7.72 3.67 -5.09
CA PHE A 218 -8.50 4.88 -5.42
C PHE A 218 -10.01 4.68 -5.23
N VAL A 219 -10.55 3.57 -5.75
CA VAL A 219 -11.97 3.25 -5.61
C VAL A 219 -12.34 2.94 -4.16
N ALA A 220 -11.55 2.11 -3.47
CA ALA A 220 -11.79 1.74 -2.09
C ALA A 220 -11.78 2.96 -1.15
N HIS A 221 -10.71 3.77 -1.21
CA HIS A 221 -10.60 5.01 -0.42
C HIS A 221 -11.66 6.05 -0.78
N GLY A 222 -12.04 6.15 -2.05
CA GLY A 222 -13.15 7.01 -2.49
C GLY A 222 -14.49 6.57 -1.90
N ASN A 223 -14.76 5.27 -1.86
CA ASN A 223 -15.97 4.71 -1.28
C ASN A 223 -16.00 4.82 0.25
N THR A 224 -14.89 4.55 0.94
CA THR A 224 -14.80 4.77 2.40
C THR A 224 -14.96 6.26 2.74
N ALA A 225 -14.41 7.17 1.94
CA ALA A 225 -14.64 8.61 2.10
C ALA A 225 -16.12 8.99 2.02
N ARG A 226 -16.85 8.43 1.05
CA ARG A 226 -18.29 8.66 0.90
C ARG A 226 -19.06 8.12 2.10
N LEU A 227 -18.79 6.88 2.51
CA LEU A 227 -19.43 6.24 3.66
C LEU A 227 -19.13 6.97 4.97
N ALA A 228 -17.91 7.47 5.17
CA ALA A 228 -17.55 8.28 6.33
C ALA A 228 -18.39 9.56 6.41
N LYS A 229 -18.59 10.23 5.28
CA LYS A 229 -19.41 11.44 5.19
C LYS A 229 -20.88 11.13 5.49
N GLU A 230 -21.43 10.05 4.92
CA GLU A 230 -22.78 9.58 5.17
C GLU A 230 -22.97 9.18 6.65
N GLY A 231 -21.95 8.59 7.27
CA GLY A 231 -21.89 8.24 8.69
C GLY A 231 -21.55 9.39 9.64
N GLY A 232 -21.50 10.64 9.15
CA GLY A 232 -21.36 11.82 10.01
C GLY A 232 -19.93 12.22 10.41
N ASP A 233 -18.88 11.62 9.82
CA ASP A 233 -17.49 12.04 10.04
C ASP A 233 -16.89 12.70 8.78
N PRO A 234 -17.10 14.02 8.58
CA PRO A 234 -16.53 14.74 7.44
C PRO A 234 -15.00 14.86 7.49
N VAL A 235 -14.38 14.70 8.66
CA VAL A 235 -12.91 14.73 8.79
C VAL A 235 -12.34 13.42 8.25
N LEU A 236 -12.92 12.28 8.63
CA LEU A 236 -12.54 10.98 8.07
C LEU A 236 -12.80 10.91 6.56
N ALA A 237 -13.92 11.48 6.09
CA ALA A 237 -14.17 11.61 4.65
C ALA A 237 -13.05 12.37 3.93
N ARG A 238 -12.53 13.45 4.55
CA ARG A 238 -11.41 14.22 4.00
C ARG A 238 -10.10 13.43 4.03
N ILE A 239 -9.86 12.63 5.08
CA ILE A 239 -8.70 11.72 5.18
C ILE A 239 -8.71 10.75 4.01
N CYS A 240 -9.75 9.93 3.89
CA CYS A 240 -9.86 8.91 2.84
C CYS A 240 -9.85 9.53 1.43
N GLY A 241 -10.54 10.66 1.24
CA GLY A 241 -10.55 11.37 -0.05
C GLY A 241 -9.21 11.99 -0.44
N THR A 242 -8.39 12.36 0.55
CA THR A 242 -7.03 12.89 0.33
C THR A 242 -6.07 11.77 -0.06
N ILE A 243 -6.18 10.61 0.59
CA ILE A 243 -5.44 9.40 0.21
C ILE A 243 -5.82 9.01 -1.22
N ALA A 244 -7.12 8.87 -1.52
CA ALA A 244 -7.61 8.58 -2.87
C ALA A 244 -7.07 9.54 -3.95
N ALA A 245 -6.84 10.82 -3.61
CA ALA A 245 -6.28 11.77 -4.56
C ALA A 245 -4.80 11.49 -4.89
N ASP A 246 -4.03 10.92 -3.96
CA ASP A 246 -2.68 10.43 -4.22
C ASP A 246 -2.73 9.18 -5.12
N GLU A 247 -3.57 8.20 -4.79
CA GLU A 247 -3.77 6.97 -5.59
C GLU A 247 -4.11 7.29 -7.03
N LYS A 248 -4.95 8.32 -7.24
CA LYS A 248 -5.32 8.74 -8.60
C LYS A 248 -4.14 9.27 -9.40
N ARG A 249 -3.17 9.93 -8.75
CA ARG A 249 -1.93 10.38 -9.41
C ARG A 249 -1.01 9.19 -9.70
N HIS A 250 -0.90 8.24 -8.78
CA HIS A 250 -0.10 7.03 -8.99
C HIS A 250 -0.68 6.13 -10.08
N GLU A 251 -2.01 5.93 -10.12
CA GLU A 251 -2.71 5.26 -11.23
C GLU A 251 -2.37 5.92 -12.56
N LYS A 252 -2.40 7.26 -12.61
CA LYS A 252 -2.06 8.01 -13.82
C LYS A 252 -0.60 7.79 -14.25
N ALA A 253 0.32 7.68 -13.30
CA ALA A 253 1.73 7.44 -13.57
C ALA A 253 1.96 6.03 -14.12
N TYR A 254 1.50 4.99 -13.43
CA TYR A 254 1.69 3.61 -13.86
C TYR A 254 0.92 3.30 -15.16
N SER A 255 -0.32 3.78 -15.31
CA SER A 255 -1.07 3.58 -16.55
C SER A 255 -0.40 4.24 -17.74
N ARG A 256 0.29 5.37 -17.54
CA ARG A 256 1.10 6.05 -18.57
C ARG A 256 2.36 5.26 -18.92
N ILE A 257 2.99 4.59 -17.96
CA ILE A 257 4.12 3.68 -18.24
C ILE A 257 3.67 2.53 -19.14
N VAL A 258 2.55 1.87 -18.82
CA VAL A 258 2.02 0.77 -19.64
C VAL A 258 1.60 1.26 -21.04
N GLU A 259 0.98 2.46 -21.12
CA GLU A 259 0.69 3.11 -22.42
C GLU A 259 1.96 3.29 -23.25
N LYS A 260 3.06 3.75 -22.64
CA LYS A 260 4.33 3.89 -23.35
C LYS A 260 4.92 2.54 -23.77
N LEU A 261 4.79 1.51 -22.95
CA LEU A 261 5.22 0.15 -23.28
C LEU A 261 4.44 -0.41 -24.48
N LEU A 262 3.15 -0.10 -24.60
CA LEU A 262 2.35 -0.46 -25.78
C LEU A 262 2.81 0.26 -27.06
N GLU A 263 3.43 1.43 -26.95
CA GLU A 263 4.01 2.13 -28.12
C GLU A 263 5.34 1.51 -28.56
N VAL A 264 6.22 1.18 -27.60
CA VAL A 264 7.61 0.77 -27.90
C VAL A 264 7.78 -0.75 -28.03
N ASP A 265 6.90 -1.54 -27.40
CA ASP A 265 6.89 -3.00 -27.46
C ASP A 265 5.44 -3.54 -27.38
N PRO A 266 4.61 -3.27 -28.41
CA PRO A 266 3.16 -3.53 -28.36
C PRO A 266 2.82 -4.98 -28.04
N SER A 267 3.54 -5.94 -28.63
CA SER A 267 3.28 -7.36 -28.37
C SER A 267 3.72 -7.79 -26.97
N GLY A 268 4.89 -7.34 -26.49
CA GLY A 268 5.36 -7.64 -25.14
C GLY A 268 4.41 -7.11 -24.07
N ALA A 269 3.99 -5.84 -24.21
CA ALA A 269 3.04 -5.21 -23.31
C ALA A 269 1.65 -5.88 -23.35
N MET A 270 1.11 -6.17 -24.55
CA MET A 270 -0.20 -6.83 -24.67
C MET A 270 -0.21 -8.22 -24.03
N MET A 271 0.84 -9.02 -24.24
CA MET A 271 0.96 -10.34 -23.60
C MET A 271 1.06 -10.24 -22.08
N ALA A 272 1.81 -9.25 -21.56
CA ALA A 272 1.91 -9.03 -20.12
C ALA A 272 0.57 -8.62 -19.49
N ILE A 273 -0.23 -7.79 -20.18
CA ILE A 273 -1.59 -7.47 -19.75
C ILE A 273 -2.45 -8.74 -19.71
N GLY A 274 -2.41 -9.55 -20.77
CA GLY A 274 -3.13 -10.83 -20.83
C GLY A 274 -2.76 -11.78 -19.70
N ASP A 275 -1.45 -11.96 -19.46
CA ASP A 275 -0.91 -12.85 -18.43
C ASP A 275 -1.34 -12.44 -17.02
N MET A 276 -1.24 -11.15 -16.67
CA MET A 276 -1.70 -10.66 -15.38
C MET A 276 -3.21 -10.85 -15.17
N MET A 277 -4.01 -10.67 -16.24
CA MET A 277 -5.45 -10.90 -16.18
C MET A 277 -5.82 -12.38 -16.07
N GLU A 278 -5.07 -13.28 -16.72
CA GLU A 278 -5.25 -14.73 -16.62
C GLU A 278 -4.89 -15.25 -15.22
N LYS A 279 -3.79 -14.75 -14.64
CA LYS A 279 -3.38 -15.02 -13.26
C LYS A 279 -4.37 -14.51 -12.22
N LYS A 280 -5.20 -13.53 -12.60
CA LYS A 280 -6.01 -12.65 -11.75
C LYS A 280 -5.13 -11.73 -10.91
N ILE A 281 -5.57 -10.49 -10.74
CA ILE A 281 -4.84 -9.53 -9.93
C ILE A 281 -5.04 -9.87 -8.45
N THR A 282 -3.99 -10.45 -7.85
CA THR A 282 -3.96 -10.82 -6.43
C THR A 282 -3.91 -9.57 -5.57
N MET A 283 -4.73 -9.47 -4.53
CA MET A 283 -4.66 -8.36 -3.58
C MET A 283 -3.37 -8.43 -2.75
N PRO A 284 -2.69 -7.30 -2.48
CA PRO A 284 -1.40 -7.31 -1.78
C PRO A 284 -1.50 -7.95 -0.39
N ALA A 285 -2.55 -7.65 0.36
CA ALA A 285 -2.80 -8.20 1.69
C ALA A 285 -3.50 -9.58 1.71
N HIS A 286 -3.48 -10.36 0.61
CA HIS A 286 -4.16 -11.66 0.56
C HIS A 286 -3.68 -12.70 1.59
N LEU A 287 -2.51 -12.49 2.21
CA LEU A 287 -1.95 -13.31 3.29
C LEU A 287 -2.20 -12.73 4.70
N MET A 288 -3.12 -11.79 4.83
CA MET A 288 -3.49 -11.17 6.12
C MET A 288 -3.89 -12.24 7.15
N TYR A 289 -3.32 -12.14 8.36
CA TYR A 289 -3.51 -13.08 9.46
C TYR A 289 -3.33 -12.36 10.80
N ASP A 290 -4.25 -12.54 11.75
CA ASP A 290 -4.27 -11.88 13.06
C ASP A 290 -3.67 -12.73 14.21
N GLY A 291 -3.32 -13.99 13.92
CA GLY A 291 -2.89 -14.97 14.91
C GLY A 291 -3.95 -16.03 15.22
N GLU A 292 -5.19 -15.87 14.75
CA GLU A 292 -6.31 -16.78 15.02
C GLU A 292 -7.07 -17.21 13.77
N ASP A 293 -7.39 -16.28 12.87
CA ASP A 293 -8.24 -16.54 11.71
C ASP A 293 -7.42 -16.77 10.42
N PRO A 294 -7.25 -18.02 9.97
CA PRO A 294 -6.48 -18.33 8.76
C PRO A 294 -7.16 -17.88 7.47
N ARG A 295 -8.40 -17.36 7.53
CA ARG A 295 -9.16 -16.84 6.39
C ARG A 295 -9.51 -15.36 6.55
N LEU A 296 -8.74 -14.64 7.38
CA LEU A 296 -9.01 -13.24 7.72
C LEU A 296 -9.21 -12.36 6.47
N PHE A 297 -8.36 -12.52 5.45
CA PHE A 297 -8.52 -11.78 4.19
C PHE A 297 -9.86 -12.07 3.48
N GLU A 298 -10.33 -13.32 3.46
CA GLU A 298 -11.63 -13.66 2.85
C GLU A 298 -12.78 -13.02 3.62
N HIS A 299 -12.72 -13.03 4.95
CA HIS A 299 -13.75 -12.42 5.78
C HIS A 299 -13.75 -10.88 5.64
N TYR A 300 -12.58 -10.24 5.68
CA TYR A 300 -12.42 -8.80 5.39
C TYR A 300 -13.01 -8.45 4.02
N SER A 301 -12.62 -9.19 2.98
CA SER A 301 -13.09 -8.95 1.60
C SER A 301 -14.60 -9.08 1.48
N ALA A 302 -15.22 -10.01 2.21
CA ALA A 302 -16.67 -10.16 2.22
C ALA A 302 -17.38 -8.97 2.88
N VAL A 303 -16.80 -8.37 3.94
CA VAL A 303 -17.34 -7.13 4.54
C VAL A 303 -17.19 -5.96 3.58
N ALA A 304 -16.01 -5.78 2.96
CA ALA A 304 -15.77 -4.73 1.97
C ALA A 304 -16.75 -4.83 0.79
N GLN A 305 -17.01 -6.06 0.31
CA GLN A 305 -17.99 -6.35 -0.72
C GLN A 305 -19.43 -5.99 -0.29
N ARG A 306 -19.85 -6.33 0.94
CA ARG A 306 -21.21 -6.01 1.44
C ARG A 306 -21.41 -4.52 1.67
N MET A 307 -20.37 -3.83 2.16
CA MET A 307 -20.37 -2.38 2.38
C MET A 307 -20.28 -1.58 1.06
N GLY A 308 -20.03 -2.25 -0.07
CA GLY A 308 -19.83 -1.59 -1.36
C GLY A 308 -18.57 -0.73 -1.41
N VAL A 309 -17.54 -1.09 -0.62
CA VAL A 309 -16.25 -0.40 -0.64
C VAL A 309 -15.39 -0.86 -1.81
N TYR A 310 -15.28 -2.18 -1.98
CA TYR A 310 -14.64 -2.79 -3.12
C TYR A 310 -15.32 -4.11 -3.46
N THR A 311 -15.80 -4.24 -4.69
CA THR A 311 -16.65 -5.34 -5.13
C THR A 311 -16.10 -6.04 -6.37
N ALA A 312 -16.66 -7.20 -6.69
CA ALA A 312 -16.40 -7.88 -7.96
C ALA A 312 -16.77 -7.01 -9.19
N ASN A 313 -17.73 -6.08 -9.06
CA ASN A 313 -18.04 -5.12 -10.11
C ASN A 313 -16.95 -4.07 -10.27
N ASP A 314 -16.41 -3.56 -9.16
CA ASP A 314 -15.29 -2.61 -9.20
C ASP A 314 -14.06 -3.24 -9.89
N TYR A 315 -13.78 -4.53 -9.63
CA TYR A 315 -12.75 -5.26 -10.36
C TYR A 315 -13.03 -5.25 -11.87
N ALA A 316 -14.26 -5.55 -12.30
CA ALA A 316 -14.63 -5.54 -13.72
C ALA A 316 -14.56 -4.12 -14.33
N ASP A 317 -14.97 -3.10 -13.59
CA ASP A 317 -14.92 -1.68 -13.98
C ASP A 317 -13.47 -1.22 -14.16
N ILE A 318 -12.54 -1.70 -13.33
CA ILE A 318 -11.10 -1.42 -13.47
C ILE A 318 -10.56 -2.07 -14.74
N VAL A 319 -10.90 -3.34 -15.02
CA VAL A 319 -10.49 -4.01 -16.27
C VAL A 319 -11.00 -3.21 -17.49
N GLU A 320 -12.29 -2.87 -17.52
CA GLU A 320 -12.90 -2.11 -18.60
C GLU A 320 -12.27 -0.72 -18.75
N PHE A 321 -12.02 -0.03 -17.64
CA PHE A 321 -11.32 1.25 -17.66
C PHE A 321 -9.92 1.14 -18.24
N LEU A 322 -9.11 0.15 -17.84
CA LEU A 322 -7.74 0.00 -18.33
C LEU A 322 -7.70 -0.42 -19.80
N VAL A 323 -8.62 -1.29 -20.24
CA VAL A 323 -8.84 -1.61 -21.66
C VAL A 323 -9.08 -0.34 -22.48
N GLY A 324 -9.99 0.52 -22.02
CA GLY A 324 -10.28 1.79 -22.68
C GLY A 324 -9.14 2.80 -22.61
N ARG A 325 -8.50 2.93 -21.44
CA ARG A 325 -7.40 3.87 -21.16
C ARG A 325 -6.19 3.60 -22.04
N TRP A 326 -5.86 2.34 -22.27
CA TRP A 326 -4.78 1.89 -23.14
C TRP A 326 -5.21 1.66 -24.58
N ARG A 327 -6.51 1.83 -24.88
CA ARG A 327 -7.11 1.64 -26.22
C ARG A 327 -6.76 0.27 -26.80
N LEU A 328 -6.82 -0.77 -25.97
CA LEU A 328 -6.29 -2.09 -26.32
C LEU A 328 -6.88 -2.66 -27.61
N GLU A 329 -8.16 -2.41 -27.89
CA GLU A 329 -8.84 -2.83 -29.13
C GLU A 329 -8.24 -2.23 -30.41
N LYS A 330 -7.52 -1.10 -30.30
CA LYS A 330 -6.95 -0.36 -31.43
C LYS A 330 -5.46 -0.59 -31.62
N VAL A 331 -4.84 -1.44 -30.80
CA VAL A 331 -3.42 -1.77 -30.93
C VAL A 331 -3.25 -2.74 -32.10
N GLU A 332 -2.49 -2.32 -33.12
CA GLU A 332 -2.22 -3.08 -34.33
C GLU A 332 -0.77 -3.59 -34.37
N GLY A 333 -0.42 -4.41 -35.36
CA GLY A 333 0.96 -4.91 -35.53
C GLY A 333 1.39 -5.94 -34.47
N LEU A 334 0.43 -6.60 -33.82
CA LEU A 334 0.68 -7.61 -32.80
C LEU A 334 1.12 -8.95 -33.41
N THR A 335 1.95 -9.69 -32.69
CA THR A 335 2.19 -11.11 -32.97
C THR A 335 0.91 -11.92 -32.78
N ALA A 336 0.89 -13.17 -33.27
CA ALA A 336 -0.24 -14.07 -33.06
C ALA A 336 -0.58 -14.29 -31.58
N GLU A 337 0.42 -14.27 -30.69
CA GLU A 337 0.22 -14.39 -29.25
C GLU A 337 -0.34 -13.10 -28.66
N GLY A 338 0.17 -11.94 -29.11
CA GLY A 338 -0.36 -10.63 -28.75
C GLY A 338 -1.83 -10.45 -29.14
N MET A 339 -2.24 -10.89 -30.34
CA MET A 339 -3.64 -10.85 -30.77
C MET A 339 -4.54 -11.73 -29.88
N ARG A 340 -4.09 -12.94 -29.50
CA ARG A 340 -4.86 -13.80 -28.57
C ARG A 340 -5.02 -13.14 -27.19
N ALA A 341 -3.97 -12.49 -26.69
CA ALA A 341 -4.02 -11.76 -25.43
C ALA A 341 -4.98 -10.56 -25.52
N GLN A 342 -4.94 -9.81 -26.62
CA GLN A 342 -5.84 -8.70 -26.91
C GLN A 342 -7.31 -9.16 -26.91
N ASP A 343 -7.64 -10.19 -27.68
CA ASP A 343 -9.00 -10.75 -27.75
C ASP A 343 -9.50 -11.22 -26.37
N PHE A 344 -8.63 -11.86 -25.61
CA PHE A 344 -8.95 -12.32 -24.25
C PHE A 344 -9.27 -11.15 -23.32
N VAL A 345 -8.40 -10.15 -23.26
CA VAL A 345 -8.50 -9.02 -22.31
C VAL A 345 -9.69 -8.12 -22.66
N CYS A 346 -9.88 -7.78 -23.95
CA CYS A 346 -11.00 -6.95 -24.38
C CYS A 346 -12.36 -7.64 -24.14
N GLY A 347 -12.41 -8.98 -24.16
CA GLY A 347 -13.61 -9.76 -23.85
C GLY A 347 -13.81 -10.07 -22.36
N LEU A 348 -12.93 -9.63 -21.46
CA LEU A 348 -12.87 -10.13 -20.09
C LEU A 348 -13.89 -9.49 -19.14
N ALA A 349 -14.06 -8.17 -19.18
CA ALA A 349 -14.92 -7.47 -18.21
C ALA A 349 -16.38 -8.00 -18.21
N PRO A 350 -17.05 -8.21 -19.36
CA PRO A 350 -18.39 -8.82 -19.37
C PRO A 350 -18.43 -10.24 -18.78
N ARG A 351 -17.34 -11.02 -18.88
CA ARG A 351 -17.25 -12.36 -18.29
C ARG A 351 -17.14 -12.29 -16.77
N ILE A 352 -16.38 -11.32 -16.24
CA ILE A 352 -16.25 -11.09 -14.80
C ILE A 352 -17.59 -10.66 -14.21
N ARG A 353 -18.31 -9.74 -14.86
CA ARG A 353 -19.64 -9.30 -14.41
C ARG A 353 -20.63 -10.47 -14.25
N LYS A 354 -20.60 -11.47 -15.15
CA LYS A 354 -21.43 -12.68 -15.02
C LYS A 354 -21.11 -13.54 -13.78
N LEU A 355 -19.94 -13.36 -13.17
CA LEU A 355 -19.55 -14.08 -11.95
C LEU A 355 -19.89 -13.29 -10.67
N GLN A 356 -20.37 -12.05 -10.79
CA GLN A 356 -20.75 -11.18 -9.67
C GLN A 356 -21.78 -11.82 -8.75
N GLU A 357 -22.87 -12.37 -9.29
CA GLU A 357 -23.96 -12.95 -8.49
C GLU A 357 -23.44 -14.02 -7.51
N ARG A 358 -22.44 -14.79 -7.93
CA ARG A 358 -21.78 -15.80 -7.09
C ARG A 358 -20.92 -15.17 -5.98
N ALA A 359 -20.24 -14.07 -6.27
CA ALA A 359 -19.44 -13.33 -5.29
C ALA A 359 -20.34 -12.70 -4.22
N GLU A 360 -21.45 -12.10 -4.62
CA GLU A 360 -22.46 -11.55 -3.71
C GLU A 360 -23.10 -12.64 -2.85
N GLU A 361 -23.48 -13.76 -3.45
CA GLU A 361 -24.04 -14.88 -2.71
C GLU A 361 -23.04 -15.43 -1.67
N ARG A 362 -21.76 -15.55 -2.03
CA ARG A 362 -20.70 -15.96 -1.10
C ARG A 362 -20.52 -14.95 0.03
N ALA A 363 -20.49 -13.66 -0.27
CA ALA A 363 -20.34 -12.60 0.73
C ALA A 363 -21.54 -12.52 1.69
N ARG A 364 -22.76 -12.81 1.20
CA ARG A 364 -23.98 -12.88 2.01
C ARG A 364 -24.04 -14.12 2.91
N LYS A 365 -23.58 -15.28 2.42
CA LYS A 365 -23.54 -16.54 3.18
C LYS A 365 -22.43 -16.59 4.22
N MET A 366 -21.42 -15.74 4.09
CA MET A 366 -20.31 -15.67 5.01
C MET A 366 -20.77 -14.96 6.28
N ASN A 367 -21.10 -15.74 7.32
CA ASN A 367 -21.46 -15.19 8.62
C ASN A 367 -20.35 -14.24 9.09
N PRO A 368 -20.68 -13.03 9.56
CA PRO A 368 -19.71 -12.19 10.25
C PRO A 368 -19.28 -12.96 11.50
N ARG A 369 -18.12 -13.62 11.44
CA ARG A 369 -17.42 -13.97 12.68
C ARG A 369 -17.12 -12.66 13.38
N GLY A 370 -17.20 -12.64 14.71
CA GLY A 370 -16.78 -11.47 15.47
C GLY A 370 -15.35 -11.13 15.05
N PHE A 371 -15.18 -10.03 14.33
CA PHE A 371 -13.85 -9.57 13.98
C PHE A 371 -13.18 -9.17 15.29
N PHE A 372 -12.02 -9.74 15.57
CA PHE A 372 -11.31 -9.52 16.83
C PHE A 372 -10.73 -8.10 16.95
N PHE A 373 -10.85 -7.28 15.90
CA PHE A 373 -10.40 -5.90 15.90
C PHE A 373 -11.19 -4.98 16.84
N PHE A 374 -12.22 -5.44 17.55
CA PHE A 374 -12.98 -4.59 18.47
C PHE A 374 -12.55 -4.78 19.91
N THR A 375 -12.43 -3.68 20.64
CA THR A 375 -12.22 -3.73 22.09
C THR A 375 -13.43 -4.43 22.71
N ASN A 376 -13.20 -5.55 23.43
CA ASN A 376 -14.27 -6.21 24.18
C ASN A 376 -14.92 -5.19 25.11
N GLN A 377 -16.18 -4.81 24.84
CA GLN A 377 -16.98 -3.95 25.72
C GLN A 377 -17.45 -4.69 26.98
N THR A 378 -16.59 -5.50 27.60
CA THR A 378 -16.82 -5.97 28.97
C THR A 378 -16.13 -4.98 29.91
N PRO A 379 -16.87 -4.17 30.71
CA PRO A 379 -16.25 -3.39 31.76
C PRO A 379 -15.50 -4.33 32.70
N PRO A 380 -14.34 -3.94 33.26
CA PRO A 380 -13.70 -4.74 34.29
C PRO A 380 -14.70 -4.93 35.45
N PRO A 381 -14.76 -6.12 36.06
CA PRO A 381 -15.59 -6.32 37.23
C PRO A 381 -15.19 -5.29 38.30
N PRO A 382 -16.14 -4.71 39.05
CA PRO A 382 -15.80 -3.77 40.10
C PRO A 382 -14.83 -4.43 41.09
N PRO A 383 -13.85 -3.69 41.63
CA PRO A 383 -12.91 -4.25 42.59
C PRO A 383 -13.72 -4.85 43.75
N THR A 384 -13.59 -6.17 43.94
CA THR A 384 -14.15 -6.84 45.10
C THR A 384 -13.45 -6.29 46.33
N ASN A 385 -14.18 -5.46 47.07
CA ASN A 385 -13.79 -5.00 48.39
C ASN A 385 -13.77 -6.20 49.34
N SER A 386 -12.60 -6.78 49.50
CA SER A 386 -12.28 -7.66 50.61
C SER A 386 -10.82 -7.44 50.98
N HIS A 387 -10.60 -6.42 51.81
CA HIS A 387 -9.89 -6.52 53.09
C HIS A 387 -9.73 -5.11 53.68
N LEU A 388 -10.77 -4.69 54.41
CA LEU A 388 -10.59 -3.85 55.60
C LEU A 388 -9.81 -4.68 56.61
N LEU A 389 -8.63 -4.24 57.04
CA LEU A 389 -8.11 -4.45 58.39
C LEU A 389 -6.97 -3.44 58.69
N VAL A 390 -7.35 -2.43 59.49
CA VAL A 390 -6.62 -1.84 60.63
C VAL A 390 -5.34 -1.04 60.38
N ALA A 391 -5.45 0.25 60.72
CA ALA A 391 -4.37 1.20 60.93
C ALA A 391 -3.80 1.11 62.37
N SER A 392 -2.47 1.20 62.54
CA SER A 392 -1.77 1.96 63.61
C SER A 392 -0.23 1.87 63.45
N PRO A 393 0.61 2.66 64.15
CA PRO A 393 1.21 3.89 63.63
C PRO A 393 2.75 3.85 63.51
N TYR A 394 3.31 4.79 62.73
CA TYR A 394 4.75 5.05 62.60
C TYR A 394 5.40 5.56 63.90
N PRO A 395 6.74 5.42 64.02
CA PRO A 395 7.58 6.52 64.47
C PRO A 395 8.63 6.92 63.40
N PRO A 396 9.19 8.14 63.47
CA PRO A 396 9.86 8.80 62.35
C PRO A 396 11.37 8.59 62.36
N THR A 397 12.03 8.69 61.19
CA THR A 397 13.34 9.37 61.05
C THR A 397 13.82 9.44 59.58
N ASN A 398 14.03 10.69 59.13
CA ASN A 398 15.02 11.26 58.18
C ASN A 398 15.44 10.54 56.87
N GLN A 399 14.96 11.12 55.74
CA GLN A 399 15.63 11.58 54.49
C GLN A 399 16.96 10.96 53.96
N PRO A 400 17.36 11.20 52.68
CA PRO A 400 16.75 10.81 51.41
C PRO A 400 17.78 10.08 50.48
N THR A 401 17.37 9.66 49.28
CA THR A 401 18.10 9.73 47.97
C THR A 401 17.92 8.52 47.03
N HIS A 402 18.10 8.86 45.75
CA HIS A 402 17.76 8.21 44.50
C HIS A 402 18.58 6.96 44.10
N LEU A 403 17.88 6.03 43.44
CA LEU A 403 18.18 5.33 42.16
C LEU A 403 19.62 4.90 41.76
N ALA A 404 19.70 3.59 41.49
CA ALA A 404 20.14 2.95 40.23
C ALA A 404 21.55 2.33 40.06
N ARG A 405 21.50 1.03 39.71
CA ARG A 405 22.22 0.26 38.66
C ARG A 405 23.76 0.07 38.69
N LEU A 406 24.11 -1.20 38.92
CA LEU A 406 24.78 -2.14 37.99
C LEU A 406 26.06 -1.71 37.23
N ALA A 407 27.16 -2.32 37.70
CA ALA A 407 28.16 -3.13 36.97
C ALA A 407 28.97 -2.53 35.81
N ALA A 408 30.28 -2.63 35.99
CA ALA A 408 31.38 -2.07 35.21
C ALA A 408 32.07 -3.06 34.27
N PHE A 409 32.85 -2.54 33.32
CA PHE A 409 34.14 -3.07 32.79
C PHE A 409 34.92 -1.89 32.14
N PRO A 410 36.26 -1.98 31.92
CA PRO A 410 37.23 -1.04 32.50
C PRO A 410 37.97 -0.16 31.46
N PRO A 411 38.78 0.84 31.88
CA PRO A 411 39.60 1.65 30.98
C PRO A 411 41.06 1.15 30.91
N PRO A 412 41.85 1.52 29.87
CA PRO A 412 43.29 1.48 29.95
C PRO A 412 43.89 2.81 30.46
N ASN A 413 45.06 2.65 31.11
CA ASN A 413 45.80 3.59 31.96
C ASN A 413 46.84 4.45 31.15
N PRO A 414 47.74 5.27 31.74
CA PRO A 414 47.85 6.70 31.42
C PRO A 414 49.23 7.13 30.89
N ALA A 415 49.32 8.25 30.19
CA ALA A 415 50.58 9.00 30.07
C ALA A 415 50.28 10.48 29.82
N ASN A 416 50.91 11.34 30.61
CA ASN A 416 50.86 12.81 30.59
C ASN A 416 52.30 13.32 30.85
N PRO A 417 52.65 14.62 30.75
CA PRO A 417 52.27 15.72 29.83
C PRO A 417 53.52 16.29 29.11
N ARG A 418 53.38 17.01 27.99
CA ARG A 418 54.20 18.22 27.73
C ARG A 418 53.44 19.27 26.91
N HIS A 419 53.42 20.47 27.47
CA HIS A 419 52.89 21.71 26.89
C HIS A 419 53.55 22.05 25.55
N LEU A 420 52.72 22.35 24.54
CA LEU A 420 53.07 23.19 23.40
C LEU A 420 51.90 24.15 23.10
N PRO A 421 52.17 25.41 22.75
CA PRO A 421 51.14 26.43 22.50
C PRO A 421 50.45 26.21 21.15
N PRO A 422 49.22 26.73 20.96
CA PRO A 422 48.46 26.52 19.72
C PRO A 422 49.10 27.28 18.54
N PRO A 423 49.06 26.71 17.32
CA PRO A 423 49.56 27.37 16.12
C PRO A 423 48.61 28.49 15.66
N ARG A 424 49.23 29.54 15.10
CA ARG A 424 48.58 30.71 14.49
C ARG A 424 47.61 30.28 13.39
N VAL A 425 46.37 30.75 13.49
CA VAL A 425 45.37 30.69 12.42
C VAL A 425 45.78 31.67 11.32
N ALA A 426 45.97 31.16 10.11
CA ALA A 426 46.12 31.98 8.92
C ALA A 426 44.78 32.66 8.61
N ALA A 427 44.81 33.99 8.50
CA ALA A 427 43.68 34.78 8.06
C ALA A 427 43.29 34.38 6.63
N SER A 428 42.02 33.98 6.45
CA SER A 428 41.40 33.90 5.13
C SER A 428 41.13 35.31 4.62
N PRO A 429 41.37 35.61 3.33
CA PRO A 429 41.06 36.93 2.78
C PRO A 429 39.55 37.14 2.70
N GLU A 430 39.12 38.36 3.03
CA GLU A 430 37.72 38.81 2.97
C GLU A 430 37.09 38.55 1.59
N PRO A 431 35.78 38.22 1.53
CA PRO A 431 35.07 38.08 0.28
C PRO A 431 34.89 39.44 -0.39
N THR A 432 35.38 39.58 -1.62
CA THR A 432 35.06 40.70 -2.51
C THR A 432 33.54 40.76 -2.76
N PRO A 433 32.94 41.95 -2.83
CA PRO A 433 31.52 42.10 -3.11
C PRO A 433 31.24 41.66 -4.56
N ARG A 434 30.24 40.77 -4.73
CA ARG A 434 29.74 40.37 -6.05
C ARG A 434 29.20 41.60 -6.80
N PRO A 435 29.45 41.75 -8.12
CA PRO A 435 28.73 42.73 -8.91
C PRO A 435 27.23 42.39 -8.93
N ALA A 436 26.40 43.41 -8.80
CA ALA A 436 24.95 43.29 -8.84
C ALA A 436 24.49 42.60 -10.13
N SER A 437 23.58 41.63 -9.99
CA SER A 437 22.89 41.02 -11.12
C SER A 437 22.10 42.09 -11.89
N PRO A 438 22.11 42.07 -13.24
CA PRO A 438 21.24 42.95 -14.02
C PRO A 438 19.76 42.65 -13.69
N PRO A 439 18.87 43.66 -13.73
CA PRO A 439 17.46 43.44 -13.49
C PRO A 439 16.88 42.46 -14.52
N PRO A 440 15.85 41.68 -14.16
CA PRO A 440 15.20 40.79 -15.11
C PRO A 440 14.58 41.60 -16.27
N PRO A 441 14.49 41.03 -17.47
CA PRO A 441 13.84 41.70 -18.59
C PRO A 441 12.37 41.97 -18.22
N THR A 442 11.93 43.21 -18.44
CA THR A 442 10.53 43.59 -18.35
C THR A 442 9.75 42.84 -19.43
N HIS A 443 8.95 41.86 -19.03
CA HIS A 443 7.95 41.27 -19.92
C HIS A 443 6.96 42.38 -20.34
N PRO A 444 6.67 42.54 -21.65
CA PRO A 444 5.57 43.40 -22.06
C PRO A 444 4.27 42.84 -21.49
N SER A 445 3.42 43.72 -20.95
CA SER A 445 2.09 43.38 -20.48
C SER A 445 1.32 42.61 -21.57
N PRO A 446 0.56 41.55 -21.22
CA PRO A 446 -0.27 40.88 -22.20
C PRO A 446 -1.30 41.87 -22.77
N PRO A 447 -1.65 41.79 -24.07
CA PRO A 447 -2.72 42.60 -24.62
C PRO A 447 -4.04 42.29 -23.90
N PRO A 448 -4.98 43.25 -23.81
CA PRO A 448 -6.25 43.03 -23.16
C PRO A 448 -6.98 41.84 -23.81
N SER A 449 -7.53 40.96 -22.97
CA SER A 449 -8.33 39.82 -23.38
C SER A 449 -9.51 40.27 -24.24
N ASN A 450 -9.67 39.65 -25.40
CA ASN A 450 -10.86 39.82 -26.23
C ASN A 450 -12.13 39.50 -25.41
N PRO A 451 -13.22 40.25 -25.59
CA PRO A 451 -14.49 39.94 -24.94
C PRO A 451 -14.98 38.54 -25.35
N PRO A 452 -15.69 37.83 -24.46
CA PRO A 452 -16.20 36.49 -24.76
C PRO A 452 -17.16 36.52 -25.96
N PRO A 453 -17.18 35.45 -26.79
CA PRO A 453 -18.11 35.36 -27.91
C PRO A 453 -19.56 35.35 -27.39
N PRO A 454 -20.51 35.90 -28.17
CA PRO A 454 -21.92 35.90 -27.79
C PRO A 454 -22.45 34.45 -27.66
N PRO A 455 -23.43 34.22 -26.78
CA PRO A 455 -24.00 32.89 -26.59
C PRO A 455 -24.62 32.36 -27.90
N PRO A 456 -24.50 31.06 -28.19
CA PRO A 456 -25.05 30.48 -29.41
C PRO A 456 -26.58 30.62 -29.43
N HIS A 457 -27.12 31.02 -30.59
CA HIS A 457 -28.55 31.05 -30.85
C HIS A 457 -29.18 29.67 -30.59
N PRO A 458 -30.40 29.60 -30.02
CA PRO A 458 -31.09 28.34 -29.77
C PRO A 458 -31.36 27.63 -31.11
N ARG A 459 -30.86 26.40 -31.25
CA ARG A 459 -31.19 25.54 -32.38
C ARG A 459 -32.65 25.09 -32.30
N PRO A 460 -33.38 25.02 -33.42
CA PRO A 460 -34.75 24.54 -33.45
C PRO A 460 -34.82 23.05 -33.10
N LEU A 461 -35.81 22.70 -32.29
CA LEU A 461 -36.16 21.34 -31.88
C LEU A 461 -36.51 20.48 -33.12
N LEU A 462 -35.71 19.45 -33.37
CA LEU A 462 -36.04 18.40 -34.33
C LEU A 462 -36.93 17.35 -33.64
N SER A 463 -38.12 17.16 -34.21
CA SER A 463 -39.08 16.11 -33.85
C SER A 463 -38.49 14.69 -34.00
N PRO A 464 -38.89 13.72 -33.16
CA PRO A 464 -38.36 12.37 -33.21
C PRO A 464 -38.89 11.58 -34.42
N PRO A 465 -38.08 10.70 -35.05
CA PRO A 465 -38.54 9.84 -36.13
C PRO A 465 -39.28 8.61 -35.60
N ALA A 466 -40.32 8.23 -36.36
CA ALA A 466 -41.23 7.12 -36.11
C ALA A 466 -40.53 5.74 -36.11
N THR A 467 -40.90 4.92 -35.14
CA THR A 467 -40.50 3.52 -34.99
C THR A 467 -41.35 2.64 -35.92
N LEU A 468 -40.74 2.07 -36.97
CA LEU A 468 -41.34 1.03 -37.81
C LEU A 468 -41.00 -0.35 -37.23
N PHE A 469 -41.98 -0.98 -36.59
CA PHE A 469 -41.96 -2.40 -36.22
C PHE A 469 -42.34 -3.24 -37.44
N LEU A 470 -41.40 -4.07 -37.93
CA LEU A 470 -41.68 -5.18 -38.85
C LEU A 470 -41.96 -6.44 -38.02
N SER A 471 -43.24 -6.75 -37.86
CA SER A 471 -43.73 -8.04 -37.36
C SER A 471 -43.74 -9.06 -38.50
N SER A 472 -43.15 -10.21 -38.24
CA SER A 472 -43.20 -11.40 -39.09
C SER A 472 -44.29 -12.33 -38.55
N HIS A 473 -45.28 -12.69 -39.37
CA HIS A 473 -46.13 -13.88 -39.19
C HIS A 473 -46.56 -14.47 -40.55
N PRO A 474 -46.87 -15.78 -40.60
CA PRO A 474 -46.79 -16.59 -41.82
C PRO A 474 -48.11 -16.73 -42.59
N ARG A 475 -47.95 -17.27 -43.81
CA ARG A 475 -48.97 -17.59 -44.81
C ARG A 475 -50.12 -18.47 -44.29
N GLY A 476 -51.34 -18.17 -44.73
CA GLY A 476 -52.52 -19.03 -44.62
C GLY A 476 -53.59 -18.65 -45.66
N HIS A 477 -54.08 -19.66 -46.38
CA HIS A 477 -54.92 -19.62 -47.59
C HIS A 477 -56.38 -19.16 -47.38
N GLY A 478 -57.02 -18.72 -48.48
CA GLY A 478 -58.45 -18.97 -48.72
C GLY A 478 -59.23 -17.81 -49.35
N ALA A 479 -59.58 -17.95 -50.63
CA ALA A 479 -60.62 -17.22 -51.36
C ALA A 479 -61.81 -18.20 -51.62
N PRO A 480 -62.98 -17.76 -52.13
CA PRO A 480 -63.39 -16.43 -52.57
C PRO A 480 -64.44 -15.73 -51.71
#